data_AF-A0A9P5Z1U6-F1
#
_entry.id   AF-A0A9P5Z1U6-F1
#
_cell.length_a   1.000
_cell.length_b   1.000
_cell.length_c   1.000
_cell.angle_alpha   90.00
_cell.angle_beta   90.00
_cell.angle_gamma   90.00
#
_symmetry.space_group_name_H-M   'P 1'
#
loop_
_entity.id
_entity.type
_entity.pdbx_description
1 polymer ?
#
loop_
_entity_poly.entity_id
_entity_poly.type
_entity_poly.pdbx_seq_one_letter_code
_entity_poly.pdbx_strand_id
1 'polypeptide(L)'
;MAYRRLMWCTRWFLPLLLLPLPTAPPYFLILFLLSLTIHAKPCFYCIVLLTTLFISSCYWQPFPIDSPLTVPWADNITTFAQALNATISPTYSRPLPTVMRVVDRCWCDFSVGSFFEPFNVSHWENISITRLSHDLERQQQLEDAHARDLLENHHHTETEGVFIATEQESMPAAIGTIPTTSPTTSLGFWSRLKHLTEITSIPVASESVHALSSTADVPHITGASVAKATSTISPPQVTPTSDSLFSFIHKEYDLHPYGLGMVIDLRWS
;
A
#
# COMPACT_ATOMS: atom_id res chain seq x y z
N MET A 1 25.16 31.32 -13.92
CA MET A 1 24.26 30.70 -14.92
C MET A 1 23.86 29.24 -14.64
N ALA A 2 24.27 28.61 -13.53
CA ALA A 2 23.88 27.22 -13.21
C ALA A 2 22.44 27.07 -12.68
N TYR A 3 21.91 28.08 -11.96
CA TYR A 3 20.57 28.02 -11.36
C TYR A 3 19.41 28.06 -12.37
N ARG A 4 19.61 28.62 -13.57
CA ARG A 4 18.54 28.66 -14.60
C ARG A 4 18.30 27.30 -15.29
N ARG A 5 19.25 26.36 -15.27
CA ARG A 5 19.03 25.01 -15.81
C ARG A 5 18.32 24.07 -14.83
N LEU A 6 18.43 24.33 -13.52
CA LEU A 6 17.76 23.54 -12.47
C LEU A 6 16.23 23.63 -12.55
N MET A 7 15.68 24.78 -12.97
CA MET A 7 14.23 25.00 -13.03
C MET A 7 13.56 24.43 -14.30
N TRP A 8 14.33 24.03 -15.32
CA TRP A 8 13.78 23.43 -16.53
C TRP A 8 13.59 21.92 -16.41
N CYS A 9 14.40 21.25 -15.58
CA CYS A 9 14.25 19.81 -15.35
C CYS A 9 12.91 19.49 -14.67
N THR A 10 12.46 20.33 -13.73
CA THR A 10 11.19 20.14 -13.01
C THR A 10 9.95 20.28 -13.87
N ARG A 11 10.04 21.00 -15.00
CA ARG A 11 8.93 21.15 -15.95
C ARG A 11 8.56 19.80 -16.60
N TRP A 12 9.53 18.92 -16.81
CA TRP A 12 9.31 17.57 -17.33
C TRP A 12 8.74 16.60 -16.30
N PHE A 13 8.75 16.97 -15.01
CA PHE A 13 8.22 16.15 -13.92
C PHE A 13 6.78 16.52 -13.54
N LEU A 14 6.22 17.60 -14.08
CA LEU A 14 4.83 17.98 -13.82
C LEU A 14 3.80 16.90 -14.26
N PRO A 15 3.99 16.19 -15.39
CA PRO A 15 3.12 15.07 -15.76
C PRO A 15 3.16 13.90 -14.76
N LEU A 16 4.24 13.72 -13.99
CA LEU A 16 4.33 12.67 -12.97
C LEU A 16 3.42 12.93 -11.78
N LEU A 17 3.21 14.20 -11.43
CA LEU A 17 2.29 14.58 -10.36
C LEU A 17 0.82 14.43 -10.78
N LEU A 18 0.56 14.28 -12.09
CA LEU A 18 -0.77 14.08 -12.66
C LEU A 18 -1.09 12.61 -12.93
N LEU A 19 -0.11 11.70 -12.86
CA LEU A 19 -0.37 10.27 -12.94
C LEU A 19 -1.15 9.86 -11.68
N PRO A 20 -2.30 9.16 -11.81
CA PRO A 20 -3.11 8.74 -10.67
C PRO A 20 -2.29 7.81 -9.77
N LEU A 21 -1.80 8.37 -8.66
CA LEU A 21 -1.23 7.66 -7.51
C LEU A 21 -2.22 6.58 -7.04
N PRO A 22 -1.83 5.38 -6.55
CA PRO A 22 -0.56 4.63 -6.56
C PRO A 22 -0.78 3.24 -7.21
N THR A 23 -1.33 3.19 -8.43
CA THR A 23 -1.74 1.93 -9.09
C THR A 23 -0.73 1.44 -10.13
N ALA A 24 0.29 2.24 -10.45
CA ALA A 24 1.28 1.87 -11.46
C ALA A 24 2.30 0.86 -10.89
N PRO A 25 2.59 -0.24 -11.60
CA PRO A 25 3.62 -1.19 -11.21
C PRO A 25 5.01 -0.56 -11.06
N PRO A 26 5.89 -1.07 -10.18
CA PRO A 26 7.24 -0.52 -9.97
C PRO A 26 8.09 -0.57 -11.24
N TYR A 27 7.88 -1.54 -12.14
CA TYR A 27 8.57 -1.58 -13.42
C TYR A 27 8.24 -0.38 -14.31
N PHE A 28 7.00 0.14 -14.25
CA PHE A 28 6.63 1.32 -15.03
C PHE A 28 7.43 2.54 -14.56
N LEU A 29 7.65 2.68 -13.25
CA LEU A 29 8.55 3.70 -12.71
C LEU A 29 9.98 3.54 -13.21
N ILE A 30 10.53 2.32 -13.24
CA ILE A 30 11.90 2.10 -13.72
C ILE A 30 12.01 2.43 -15.21
N LEU A 31 11.06 1.97 -16.04
CA LEU A 31 11.02 2.29 -17.47
C LEU A 31 10.84 3.78 -17.70
N PHE A 32 10.02 4.43 -16.88
CA PHE A 32 9.79 5.86 -16.96
C PHE A 32 11.03 6.66 -16.54
N LEU A 33 11.69 6.29 -15.44
CA LEU A 33 12.97 6.88 -15.03
C LEU A 33 14.04 6.65 -16.09
N LEU A 34 14.11 5.45 -16.67
CA LEU A 34 15.04 5.13 -17.75
C LEU A 34 14.77 5.99 -18.99
N SER A 35 13.51 6.07 -19.42
CA SER A 35 13.07 6.92 -20.52
C SER A 35 13.45 8.39 -20.27
N LEU A 36 13.18 8.91 -19.07
CA LEU A 36 13.58 10.25 -18.67
C LEU A 36 15.10 10.44 -18.71
N THR A 37 15.87 9.46 -18.21
CA THR A 37 17.34 9.56 -18.26
C THR A 37 17.88 9.64 -19.67
N ILE A 38 17.26 8.93 -20.62
CA ILE A 38 17.65 8.92 -22.03
C ILE A 38 17.23 10.22 -22.73
N HIS A 39 15.99 10.67 -22.54
CA HIS A 39 15.43 11.80 -23.28
C HIS A 39 15.85 13.16 -22.72
N ALA A 40 15.92 13.32 -21.39
CA ALA A 40 16.06 14.63 -20.76
C ALA A 40 17.45 14.92 -20.19
N LYS A 41 18.38 13.95 -20.17
CA LYS A 41 19.68 14.03 -19.48
C LYS A 41 19.55 14.73 -18.11
N PRO A 42 18.67 14.24 -17.21
CA PRO A 42 18.39 14.89 -15.95
C PRO A 42 19.67 15.00 -15.13
N CYS A 43 19.77 16.07 -14.36
CA CYS A 43 20.86 16.25 -13.43
C CYS A 43 20.91 15.09 -12.41
N PHE A 44 22.08 14.70 -11.93
CA PHE A 44 22.21 13.64 -10.91
C PHE A 44 21.31 13.89 -9.69
N TYR A 45 21.25 15.14 -9.23
CA TYR A 45 20.36 15.55 -8.13
C TYR A 45 18.87 15.34 -8.42
N CYS A 46 18.46 15.52 -9.68
CA CYS A 46 17.09 15.35 -10.12
C CYS A 46 16.68 13.87 -10.01
N ILE A 47 17.57 12.96 -10.41
CA ILE A 47 17.36 11.51 -10.29
C ILE A 47 17.26 11.13 -8.81
N VAL A 48 18.19 11.60 -7.98
CA VAL A 48 18.18 11.31 -6.53
C VAL A 48 16.89 11.81 -5.89
N LEU A 49 16.48 13.06 -6.16
CA LEU A 49 15.24 13.62 -5.61
C LEU A 49 14.00 12.86 -6.06
N LEU A 50 13.91 12.46 -7.34
CA LEU A 50 12.78 11.66 -7.83
C LEU A 50 12.76 10.28 -7.17
N THR A 51 13.89 9.59 -7.12
CA THR A 51 13.99 8.29 -6.47
C THR A 51 13.60 8.39 -5.00
N THR A 52 14.06 9.40 -4.27
CA THR A 52 13.66 9.62 -2.88
C THR A 52 12.17 9.90 -2.75
N LEU A 53 11.60 10.74 -3.62
CA LEU A 53 10.17 11.06 -3.61
C LEU A 53 9.31 9.82 -3.90
N PHE A 54 9.72 8.96 -4.82
CA PHE A 54 9.02 7.70 -5.11
C PHE A 54 9.16 6.70 -3.97
N ILE A 55 10.36 6.54 -3.39
CA ILE A 55 10.58 5.61 -2.27
C ILE A 55 9.80 6.04 -1.02
N SER A 56 9.71 7.35 -0.76
CA SER A 56 9.00 7.86 0.42
C SER A 56 7.48 7.99 0.24
N SER A 57 6.99 7.91 -0.99
CA SER A 57 5.56 7.98 -1.28
C SER A 57 4.90 6.65 -0.92
N CYS A 58 4.44 6.55 0.32
CA CYS A 58 3.56 5.49 0.77
C CYS A 58 2.14 6.04 0.94
N TYR A 59 1.15 5.26 0.55
CA TYR A 59 -0.25 5.57 0.78
C TYR A 59 -0.67 4.97 2.14
N TRP A 60 -1.04 5.83 3.09
CA TRP A 60 -1.36 5.45 4.49
C TRP A 60 -2.79 5.83 4.92
N GLN A 61 -3.70 6.10 3.99
CA GLN A 61 -5.03 6.60 4.35
C GLN A 61 -5.82 5.53 5.13
N PRO A 62 -6.37 5.84 6.32
CA PRO A 62 -7.26 4.94 7.02
C PRO A 62 -8.58 4.82 6.25
N PHE A 63 -9.19 3.64 6.31
CA PHE A 63 -10.46 3.35 5.65
C PHE A 63 -11.49 2.86 6.68
N PRO A 64 -12.79 3.10 6.44
CA PRO A 64 -13.82 2.53 7.28
C PRO A 64 -13.84 1.01 7.14
N ILE A 65 -14.05 0.30 8.24
CA ILE A 65 -14.06 -1.16 8.27
C ILE A 65 -15.23 -1.77 7.48
N ASP A 66 -16.27 -0.97 7.22
CA ASP A 66 -17.42 -1.35 6.40
C ASP A 66 -17.15 -1.26 4.89
N SER A 67 -15.93 -0.89 4.48
CA SER A 67 -15.56 -0.85 3.06
C SER A 67 -15.65 -2.26 2.46
N PRO A 68 -16.14 -2.38 1.21
CA PRO A 68 -16.17 -3.67 0.52
C PRO A 68 -14.75 -4.15 0.19
N LEU A 69 -14.56 -5.46 0.26
CA LEU A 69 -13.37 -6.15 -0.24
C LEU A 69 -13.37 -6.13 -1.77
N THR A 70 -12.18 -6.07 -2.37
CA THR A 70 -12.05 -6.13 -3.83
C THR A 70 -12.49 -7.48 -4.37
N VAL A 71 -12.19 -8.56 -3.63
CA VAL A 71 -12.65 -9.91 -3.92
C VAL A 71 -13.24 -10.51 -2.64
N PRO A 72 -14.50 -10.97 -2.64
CA PRO A 72 -15.09 -11.59 -1.46
C PRO A 72 -14.35 -12.88 -1.11
N TRP A 73 -14.08 -13.11 0.18
CA TRP A 73 -13.41 -14.33 0.64
C TRP A 73 -14.32 -15.56 0.60
N ALA A 74 -15.60 -15.32 0.83
CA ALA A 74 -16.68 -16.29 0.80
C ALA A 74 -17.98 -15.57 0.44
N ASP A 75 -19.04 -16.31 0.12
CA ASP A 75 -20.33 -15.75 -0.29
C ASP A 75 -20.95 -14.77 0.73
N ASN A 76 -20.57 -14.91 2.01
CA ASN A 76 -21.04 -14.08 3.13
C ASN A 76 -20.00 -13.06 3.63
N ILE A 77 -18.76 -13.06 3.12
CA ILE A 77 -17.67 -12.18 3.58
C ILE A 77 -17.30 -11.23 2.46
N THR A 78 -17.94 -10.06 2.48
CA THR A 78 -17.83 -9.02 1.43
C THR A 78 -17.19 -7.73 1.92
N THR A 79 -17.01 -7.56 3.24
CA THR A 79 -16.47 -6.33 3.85
C THR A 79 -15.28 -6.64 4.76
N PHE A 80 -14.44 -5.63 5.02
CA PHE A 80 -13.32 -5.80 5.96
C PHE A 80 -13.79 -6.17 7.37
N ALA A 81 -14.94 -5.65 7.81
CA ALA A 81 -15.52 -5.98 9.12
C ALA A 81 -15.87 -7.45 9.24
N GLN A 82 -16.52 -8.01 8.21
CA GLN A 82 -16.87 -9.42 8.16
C GLN A 82 -15.63 -10.31 8.08
N ALA A 83 -14.63 -9.92 7.29
CA ALA A 83 -13.40 -10.67 7.19
C ALA A 83 -12.61 -10.65 8.50
N LEU A 84 -12.51 -9.50 9.15
CA LEU A 84 -11.85 -9.37 10.45
C LEU A 84 -12.55 -10.21 11.52
N ASN A 85 -13.89 -10.20 11.56
CA ASN A 85 -14.67 -11.01 12.48
C ASN A 85 -14.49 -12.53 12.24
N ALA A 86 -14.22 -12.94 10.99
CA ALA A 86 -13.92 -14.33 10.67
C ALA A 86 -12.47 -14.73 11.01
N THR A 87 -11.53 -13.77 11.00
CA THR A 87 -10.11 -14.00 11.31
C THR A 87 -9.80 -13.94 12.81
N ILE A 88 -10.50 -13.08 13.56
CA ILE A 88 -10.21 -12.84 14.97
C ILE A 88 -10.63 -14.03 15.84
N SER A 89 -9.87 -14.28 16.91
CA SER A 89 -10.23 -15.31 17.88
C SER A 89 -11.63 -15.08 18.48
N PRO A 90 -12.45 -16.13 18.65
CA PRO A 90 -13.78 -16.01 19.24
C PRO A 90 -13.77 -15.53 20.71
N THR A 91 -12.60 -15.52 21.34
CA THR A 91 -12.40 -15.00 22.71
C THR A 91 -12.32 -13.46 22.75
N TYR A 92 -12.25 -12.80 21.61
CA TYR A 92 -12.21 -11.34 21.54
C TYR A 92 -13.57 -10.73 21.88
N SER A 93 -13.64 -9.95 22.97
CA SER A 93 -14.89 -9.41 23.52
C SER A 93 -15.09 -7.90 23.29
N ARG A 94 -14.10 -7.24 22.69
CA ARG A 94 -14.08 -5.78 22.55
C ARG A 94 -14.80 -5.33 21.28
N PRO A 95 -15.30 -4.08 21.24
CA PRO A 95 -15.86 -3.53 20.02
C PRO A 95 -14.78 -3.36 18.93
N LEU A 96 -15.12 -3.72 17.70
CA LEU A 96 -14.26 -3.55 16.53
C LEU A 96 -14.04 -2.05 16.25
N PRO A 97 -12.85 -1.64 15.78
CA PRO A 97 -12.60 -0.25 15.42
C PRO A 97 -13.40 0.15 14.17
N THR A 98 -13.97 1.36 14.17
CA THR A 98 -14.72 1.90 13.02
C THR A 98 -13.82 2.20 11.82
N VAL A 99 -12.55 2.51 12.08
CA VAL A 99 -11.53 2.78 11.07
C VAL A 99 -10.36 1.83 11.26
N MET A 100 -9.90 1.24 10.16
CA MET A 100 -8.71 0.40 10.16
C MET A 100 -7.56 1.07 9.40
N ARG A 101 -6.35 0.82 9.89
CA ARG A 101 -5.12 1.12 9.17
C ARG A 101 -4.67 -0.14 8.45
N VAL A 102 -4.77 -0.09 7.13
CA VAL A 102 -4.23 -1.12 6.23
C VAL A 102 -2.70 -1.05 6.19
N VAL A 103 -2.06 -2.11 5.69
CA VAL A 103 -0.61 -2.09 5.45
C VAL A 103 -0.29 -1.00 4.43
N ASP A 104 0.72 -0.18 4.75
CA ASP A 104 1.13 0.94 3.88
C ASP A 104 1.48 0.44 2.48
N ARG A 105 0.94 1.11 1.45
CA ARG A 105 1.27 0.82 0.06
C ARG A 105 2.33 1.81 -0.40
N CYS A 106 3.59 1.40 -0.36
CA CYS A 106 4.68 2.18 -0.94
C CYS A 106 4.79 1.88 -2.44
N TRP A 107 5.16 2.88 -3.24
CA TRP A 107 5.43 2.66 -4.67
C TRP A 107 6.54 1.62 -4.90
N CYS A 108 7.46 1.52 -3.96
CA CYS A 108 8.58 0.60 -3.99
C CYS A 108 8.46 -0.45 -2.88
N ASP A 109 7.44 -1.31 -2.95
CA ASP A 109 7.39 -2.48 -2.08
C ASP A 109 8.24 -3.62 -2.67
N PHE A 110 9.50 -3.70 -2.25
CA PHE A 110 10.41 -4.78 -2.65
C PHE A 110 10.17 -6.08 -1.89
N SER A 111 9.28 -6.08 -0.90
CA SER A 111 9.13 -7.17 0.07
C SER A 111 8.45 -8.41 -0.51
N VAL A 112 7.74 -8.29 -1.63
CA VAL A 112 6.82 -9.34 -2.12
C VAL A 112 7.38 -10.10 -3.34
N GLY A 113 8.69 -10.02 -3.59
CA GLY A 113 9.39 -10.93 -4.51
C GLY A 113 9.02 -10.84 -6.00
N SER A 114 8.08 -9.98 -6.38
CA SER A 114 7.58 -9.93 -7.76
C SER A 114 7.60 -8.53 -8.33
N PHE A 115 8.72 -8.18 -8.98
CA PHE A 115 8.90 -6.89 -9.64
C PHE A 115 8.01 -6.73 -10.90
N PHE A 116 7.58 -7.84 -11.50
CA PHE A 116 6.88 -7.87 -12.78
C PHE A 116 5.42 -8.32 -12.69
N GLU A 117 4.96 -8.87 -11.56
CA GLU A 117 3.55 -9.25 -11.43
C GLU A 117 2.66 -8.05 -11.11
N PRO A 118 1.39 -8.07 -11.56
CA PRO A 118 0.42 -7.08 -11.15
C PRO A 118 0.22 -7.14 -9.64
N PHE A 119 -0.03 -5.98 -9.04
CA PHE A 119 -0.30 -5.87 -7.62
C PHE A 119 -1.55 -6.69 -7.24
N ASN A 120 -1.35 -7.70 -6.38
CA ASN A 120 -2.44 -8.53 -5.89
C ASN A 120 -3.16 -7.83 -4.73
N VAL A 121 -4.22 -7.10 -5.06
CA VAL A 121 -5.04 -6.36 -4.09
C VAL A 121 -5.60 -7.29 -3.02
N SER A 122 -6.12 -8.45 -3.40
CA SER A 122 -6.74 -9.41 -2.47
C SER A 122 -5.73 -9.94 -1.43
N HIS A 123 -4.51 -10.23 -1.86
CA HIS A 123 -3.44 -10.65 -0.94
C HIS A 123 -3.07 -9.54 0.05
N TRP A 124 -2.96 -8.29 -0.42
CA TRP A 124 -2.70 -7.15 0.44
C TRP A 124 -3.85 -6.88 1.43
N GLU A 125 -5.11 -7.07 1.02
CA GLU A 125 -6.28 -6.96 1.89
C GLU A 125 -6.20 -8.00 3.01
N ASN A 126 -5.84 -9.25 2.66
CA ASN A 126 -5.67 -10.34 3.61
C ASN A 126 -4.57 -10.09 4.64
N ILE A 127 -3.38 -9.66 4.20
CA ILE A 127 -2.31 -9.30 5.14
C ILE A 127 -2.74 -8.15 6.05
N SER A 128 -3.48 -7.16 5.53
CA SER A 128 -3.97 -6.04 6.31
C SER A 128 -4.94 -6.47 7.41
N ILE A 129 -5.86 -7.38 7.10
CA ILE A 129 -6.81 -7.95 8.06
C ILE A 129 -6.08 -8.80 9.11
N THR A 130 -5.17 -9.67 8.67
CA THR A 130 -4.39 -10.55 9.55
C THR A 130 -3.54 -9.74 10.54
N ARG A 131 -2.85 -8.70 10.05
CA ARG A 131 -2.07 -7.80 10.89
C ARG A 131 -2.93 -7.09 11.93
N LEU A 132 -4.07 -6.55 11.49
CA LEU A 132 -5.00 -5.88 12.40
C LEU A 132 -5.55 -6.84 13.46
N SER A 133 -5.88 -8.07 13.07
CA SER A 133 -6.32 -9.12 14.00
C SER A 133 -5.29 -9.35 15.10
N HIS A 134 -4.03 -9.57 14.72
CA HIS A 134 -2.94 -9.75 15.69
C HIS A 134 -2.72 -8.53 16.59
N ASP A 135 -2.82 -7.32 16.04
CA ASP A 135 -2.67 -6.09 16.82
C ASP A 135 -3.81 -5.93 17.86
N LEU A 136 -5.05 -6.27 17.49
CA LEU A 136 -6.20 -6.25 18.41
C LEU A 136 -6.08 -7.31 19.52
N GLU A 137 -5.67 -8.53 19.18
CA GLU A 137 -5.46 -9.59 20.15
C GLU A 137 -4.33 -9.24 21.13
N ARG A 138 -3.21 -8.69 20.62
CA ARG A 138 -2.12 -8.20 21.46
C ARG A 138 -2.60 -7.09 22.40
N GLN A 139 -3.39 -6.15 21.90
CA GLN A 139 -3.92 -5.07 22.73
C GLN A 139 -4.83 -5.61 23.85
N GLN A 140 -5.70 -6.57 23.54
CA GLN A 140 -6.53 -7.23 24.55
C GLN A 140 -5.68 -7.89 25.63
N GLN A 141 -4.65 -8.66 25.25
CA GLN A 141 -3.77 -9.34 26.20
C GLN A 141 -3.06 -8.36 27.14
N LEU A 142 -2.58 -7.22 26.63
CA LEU A 142 -1.92 -6.21 27.45
C LEU A 142 -2.87 -5.58 28.46
N GLU A 143 -4.11 -5.31 28.05
CA GLU A 143 -5.11 -4.73 28.94
C GLU A 143 -5.63 -5.75 29.98
N ASP A 144 -5.77 -7.03 29.60
CA ASP A 144 -6.11 -8.11 30.53
C ASP A 144 -4.99 -8.34 31.55
N ALA A 145 -3.71 -8.26 31.12
CA ALA A 145 -2.57 -8.31 32.03
C ALA A 145 -2.57 -7.13 33.02
N HIS A 146 -2.77 -5.91 32.52
CA HIS A 146 -2.88 -4.72 33.37
C HIS A 146 -4.05 -4.80 34.36
N ALA A 147 -5.20 -5.34 33.94
CA ALA A 147 -6.34 -5.55 34.83
C ALA A 147 -6.00 -6.56 35.95
N ARG A 148 -5.21 -7.60 35.66
CA ARG A 148 -4.75 -8.57 36.66
C ARG A 148 -3.77 -7.94 37.66
N ASP A 149 -2.82 -7.13 37.20
CA ASP A 149 -1.86 -6.44 38.07
C ASP A 149 -2.55 -5.47 39.04
N LEU A 150 -3.61 -4.79 38.59
CA LEU A 150 -4.40 -3.91 39.46
C LEU A 150 -5.14 -4.68 40.56
N LEU A 151 -5.67 -5.87 40.24
CA LEU A 151 -6.34 -6.72 41.23
C LEU A 151 -5.34 -7.28 42.25
N GLU A 152 -4.13 -7.66 41.81
CA GLU A 152 -3.08 -8.17 42.68
C GLU A 152 -2.56 -7.10 43.66
N ASN A 153 -2.34 -5.87 43.18
CA ASN A 153 -1.91 -4.75 44.02
C ASN A 153 -2.95 -4.36 45.08
N HIS A 154 -4.25 -4.48 44.77
CA HIS A 154 -5.30 -4.22 45.76
C HIS A 154 -5.27 -5.23 46.91
N HIS A 155 -4.99 -6.51 46.61
CA HIS A 155 -4.96 -7.57 47.63
C HIS A 155 -3.79 -7.42 48.61
N HIS A 156 -2.66 -6.84 48.18
CA HIS A 156 -1.53 -6.55 49.07
C HIS A 156 -1.81 -5.39 50.03
N THR A 157 -2.56 -4.36 49.59
CA THR A 157 -2.83 -3.17 50.42
C THR A 157 -3.81 -3.47 51.57
N GLU A 158 -4.76 -4.38 51.40
CA GLU A 158 -5.70 -4.76 52.47
C GLU A 158 -5.08 -5.66 53.55
N THR A 159 -3.99 -6.38 53.24
CA THR A 159 -3.40 -7.33 54.19
C THR A 159 -2.45 -6.67 55.21
N GLU A 160 -1.92 -5.48 54.94
CA GLU A 160 -1.04 -4.73 55.88
C GLU A 160 -1.77 -3.69 56.76
N GLY A 161 -3.07 -3.46 56.55
CA GLY A 161 -3.83 -2.40 57.25
C GLY A 161 -4.41 -2.72 58.65
N VAL A 162 -4.15 -3.90 59.23
CA VAL A 162 -4.82 -4.37 60.47
C VAL A 162 -3.89 -4.42 61.70
N PHE A 163 -2.69 -3.84 61.65
CA PHE A 163 -1.85 -3.69 62.85
C PHE A 163 -1.53 -2.22 63.11
N ILE A 164 -1.71 -1.80 64.37
CA ILE A 164 -1.51 -0.46 64.94
C ILE A 164 -2.75 0.44 64.94
N ALA A 165 -3.69 0.08 65.82
CA ALA A 165 -4.28 1.06 66.72
C ALA A 165 -3.53 1.01 68.07
N THR A 166 -3.37 2.19 68.70
CA THR A 166 -2.67 2.56 69.94
C THR A 166 -1.28 3.14 69.63
N GLU A 167 -1.03 4.45 69.68
CA GLU A 167 -1.16 5.34 70.85
C GLU A 167 -1.08 6.84 70.46
N GLN A 168 -2.07 7.60 70.94
CA GLN A 168 -2.11 8.96 71.50
C GLN A 168 -1.04 10.07 71.20
N GLU A 169 -1.59 11.27 70.93
CA GLU A 169 -1.12 12.67 71.15
C GLU A 169 0.17 13.23 70.52
N SER A 170 -0.01 14.20 69.61
CA SER A 170 0.16 15.66 69.87
C SER A 170 0.69 16.43 68.64
N MET A 171 0.10 17.61 68.44
CA MET A 171 0.44 18.64 67.43
C MET A 171 1.80 19.31 67.72
N PRO A 172 2.55 19.85 66.73
CA PRO A 172 2.20 21.16 66.14
C PRO A 172 2.52 21.36 64.64
N ALA A 173 1.96 22.46 64.14
CA ALA A 173 2.15 23.06 62.83
C ALA A 173 3.60 23.46 62.54
N ALA A 174 4.01 23.40 61.27
CA ALA A 174 4.44 24.55 60.46
C ALA A 174 5.37 24.15 59.28
N ILE A 175 5.00 24.70 58.12
CA ILE A 175 5.87 25.18 57.02
C ILE A 175 6.54 24.12 56.14
N GLY A 176 6.15 24.17 54.87
CA GLY A 176 6.52 23.19 53.86
C GLY A 176 7.88 23.39 53.22
N THR A 177 8.25 22.39 52.44
CA THR A 177 9.12 22.51 51.28
C THR A 177 8.80 21.32 50.36
N ILE A 178 8.45 21.61 49.11
CA ILE A 178 8.16 20.61 48.08
C ILE A 178 9.51 20.12 47.50
N PRO A 179 9.86 18.82 47.56
CA PRO A 179 10.93 18.29 46.75
C PRO A 179 10.37 17.79 45.42
N THR A 180 10.48 18.63 44.39
CA THR A 180 10.34 18.22 43.00
C THR A 180 11.61 17.51 42.57
N THR A 181 11.61 16.18 42.57
CA THR A 181 12.64 15.39 41.88
C THR A 181 12.03 14.15 41.23
N SER A 182 11.95 14.16 39.91
CA SER A 182 12.18 12.97 39.09
C SER A 182 12.97 13.38 37.84
N PRO A 183 14.13 12.77 37.58
CA PRO A 183 14.92 13.04 36.39
C PRO A 183 14.34 12.32 35.18
N THR A 184 13.92 13.08 34.19
CA THR A 184 13.62 12.61 32.84
C THR A 184 14.90 12.08 32.20
N THR A 185 15.11 10.77 32.22
CA THR A 185 16.16 10.11 31.45
C THR A 185 15.76 10.10 29.97
N SER A 186 16.09 11.18 29.27
CA SER A 186 16.13 11.21 27.81
C SER A 186 17.36 10.42 27.32
N LEU A 187 17.21 9.10 27.19
CA LEU A 187 18.25 8.25 26.61
C LEU A 187 17.58 7.16 25.77
N GLY A 188 17.73 7.28 24.45
CA GLY A 188 17.55 6.13 23.56
C GLY A 188 16.69 6.29 22.31
N PHE A 189 16.65 7.46 21.65
CA PHE A 189 16.09 7.50 20.29
C PHE A 189 16.95 6.67 19.30
N TRP A 190 18.27 6.60 19.53
CA TRP A 190 19.21 5.89 18.66
C TRP A 190 19.33 4.37 18.91
N SER A 191 18.80 3.84 20.02
CA SER A 191 18.81 2.40 20.29
C SER A 191 17.67 1.64 19.61
N ARG A 192 16.64 2.33 19.10
CA ARG A 192 15.56 1.70 18.31
C ARG A 192 15.86 1.53 16.82
N LEU A 193 16.83 2.25 16.27
CA LEU A 193 17.13 2.17 14.83
C LEU A 193 17.99 0.95 14.43
N LYS A 194 18.61 0.26 15.40
CA LYS A 194 19.41 -0.95 15.14
C LYS A 194 18.60 -2.25 15.07
N HIS A 195 17.31 -2.23 15.40
CA HIS A 195 16.48 -3.44 15.39
C HIS A 195 15.66 -3.65 14.10
N LEU A 196 15.79 -2.75 13.12
CA LEU A 196 15.07 -2.82 11.83
C LEU A 196 15.83 -3.57 10.72
N THR A 197 17.05 -4.03 10.95
CA THR A 197 17.82 -4.81 9.97
C THR A 197 17.80 -6.32 10.23
N GLU A 198 16.99 -6.79 11.16
CA GLU A 198 16.95 -8.21 11.57
C GLU A 198 15.51 -8.77 11.64
N ILE A 199 14.62 -8.33 10.76
CA ILE A 199 13.36 -9.04 10.49
C ILE A 199 13.60 -10.00 9.32
N THR A 200 14.17 -11.13 9.71
CA THR A 200 13.70 -12.49 9.42
C THR A 200 13.00 -12.69 8.07
N SER A 201 13.75 -13.26 7.13
CA SER A 201 13.23 -14.10 6.06
C SER A 201 12.46 -15.27 6.68
N ILE A 202 11.13 -15.22 6.63
CA ILE A 202 10.27 -16.38 6.91
C ILE A 202 10.34 -17.29 5.68
N PRO A 203 10.80 -18.55 5.79
CA PRO A 203 10.66 -19.51 4.70
C PRO A 203 9.17 -19.84 4.55
N VAL A 204 8.57 -19.37 3.47
CA VAL A 204 7.25 -19.85 3.04
C VAL A 204 7.43 -21.31 2.62
N ALA A 205 7.00 -22.23 3.49
CA ALA A 205 6.84 -23.62 3.13
C ALA A 205 5.73 -23.71 2.07
N SER A 206 6.12 -23.94 0.83
CA SER A 206 5.23 -24.28 -0.27
C SER A 206 4.66 -25.67 -0.03
N GLU A 207 3.49 -25.74 0.62
CA GLU A 207 2.72 -26.96 0.75
C GLU A 207 1.90 -27.16 -0.53
N SER A 208 2.34 -28.12 -1.34
CA SER A 208 1.69 -28.54 -2.57
C SER A 208 0.38 -29.26 -2.25
N VAL A 209 -0.74 -28.54 -2.28
CA VAL A 209 -2.07 -29.16 -2.23
C VAL A 209 -2.33 -29.83 -3.58
N HIS A 210 -2.31 -31.17 -3.56
CA HIS A 210 -2.77 -32.01 -4.65
C HIS A 210 -4.22 -31.68 -5.00
N ALA A 211 -4.43 -31.16 -6.21
CA ALA A 211 -5.74 -31.00 -6.81
C ALA A 211 -6.34 -32.39 -7.11
N LEU A 212 -7.38 -32.77 -6.38
CA LEU A 212 -8.25 -33.87 -6.73
C LEU A 212 -9.21 -33.39 -7.83
N SER A 213 -8.90 -33.78 -9.07
CA SER A 213 -9.71 -33.52 -10.25
C SER A 213 -10.97 -34.38 -10.20
N SER A 214 -12.10 -33.79 -9.82
CA SER A 214 -13.42 -34.42 -9.94
C SER A 214 -13.99 -34.11 -11.32
N THR A 215 -14.10 -35.17 -12.11
CA THR A 215 -14.68 -35.22 -13.44
C THR A 215 -16.21 -35.15 -13.31
N ALA A 216 -16.83 -34.11 -13.86
CA ALA A 216 -18.27 -34.07 -14.07
C ALA A 216 -18.59 -33.47 -15.43
N ASP A 217 -19.06 -34.37 -16.30
CA ASP A 217 -19.55 -34.19 -17.65
C ASP A 217 -20.68 -33.15 -17.76
N VAL A 218 -20.60 -32.24 -18.74
CA VAL A 218 -21.77 -31.52 -19.30
C VAL A 218 -21.55 -31.29 -20.81
N PRO A 219 -22.58 -31.49 -21.66
CA PRO A 219 -22.40 -31.86 -23.05
C PRO A 219 -22.34 -30.70 -24.06
N HIS A 220 -21.72 -31.08 -25.18
CA HIS A 220 -21.60 -30.45 -26.48
C HIS A 220 -22.96 -30.00 -27.06
N ILE A 221 -23.11 -28.69 -27.35
CA ILE A 221 -24.17 -28.18 -28.25
C ILE A 221 -23.50 -27.66 -29.53
N THR A 222 -23.72 -28.44 -30.59
CA THR A 222 -23.49 -28.16 -32.00
C THR A 222 -24.60 -27.26 -32.53
N GLY A 223 -24.27 -26.24 -33.33
CA GLY A 223 -25.29 -25.45 -34.03
C GLY A 223 -24.76 -24.39 -34.99
N ALA A 224 -24.77 -24.75 -36.29
CA ALA A 224 -24.97 -23.96 -37.52
C ALA A 224 -24.55 -22.47 -37.56
N SER A 225 -23.63 -22.06 -38.44
CA SER A 225 -23.85 -21.79 -39.89
C SER A 225 -24.90 -20.72 -40.16
N VAL A 226 -24.51 -19.60 -40.81
CA VAL A 226 -25.20 -18.97 -41.97
C VAL A 226 -24.47 -17.68 -42.43
N ALA A 227 -24.22 -17.64 -43.75
CA ALA A 227 -24.10 -16.54 -44.73
C ALA A 227 -23.33 -15.25 -44.37
N LYS A 228 -22.27 -14.86 -45.10
CA LYS A 228 -22.19 -14.41 -46.51
C LYS A 228 -22.87 -13.05 -46.76
N ALA A 229 -22.07 -11.99 -46.78
CA ALA A 229 -22.34 -10.79 -47.56
C ALA A 229 -21.01 -10.18 -48.05
N THR A 230 -20.80 -10.35 -49.35
CA THR A 230 -19.77 -9.72 -50.19
C THR A 230 -20.06 -8.23 -50.33
N SER A 231 -19.06 -7.38 -50.12
CA SER A 231 -19.10 -5.98 -50.55
C SER A 231 -17.79 -5.65 -51.25
N THR A 232 -17.86 -5.71 -52.57
CA THR A 232 -16.86 -5.26 -53.53
C THR A 232 -16.75 -3.74 -53.44
N ILE A 233 -15.59 -3.23 -52.99
CA ILE A 233 -15.22 -1.82 -53.15
C ILE A 233 -13.87 -1.78 -53.87
N SER A 234 -13.89 -1.15 -55.03
CA SER A 234 -12.77 -0.97 -55.94
C SER A 234 -11.62 -0.16 -55.33
N PRO A 235 -10.35 -0.46 -55.64
CA PRO A 235 -9.21 0.31 -55.15
C PRO A 235 -8.95 1.55 -56.04
N PRO A 236 -8.63 2.72 -55.47
CA PRO A 236 -8.01 3.79 -56.23
C PRO A 236 -6.52 3.46 -56.44
N GLN A 237 -6.14 3.48 -57.72
CA GLN A 237 -4.80 3.33 -58.23
C GLN A 237 -3.93 4.51 -57.77
N VAL A 238 -3.00 4.25 -56.85
CA VAL A 238 -1.95 5.20 -56.44
C VAL A 238 -0.62 4.74 -57.04
N THR A 239 -0.05 5.59 -57.88
CA THR A 239 1.26 5.46 -58.50
C THR A 239 2.38 5.45 -57.44
N PRO A 240 3.32 4.50 -57.46
CA PRO A 240 4.49 4.51 -56.60
C PRO A 240 5.55 5.44 -57.19
N THR A 241 5.71 6.63 -56.62
CA THR A 241 6.90 7.45 -56.81
C THR A 241 7.96 6.92 -55.85
N SER A 242 8.97 6.25 -56.40
CA SER A 242 10.18 5.84 -55.70
C SER A 242 10.97 7.07 -55.32
N ASP A 243 10.96 7.46 -54.04
CA ASP A 243 12.06 8.18 -53.41
C ASP A 243 11.89 8.23 -51.87
N SER A 244 13.01 8.07 -51.16
CA SER A 244 13.23 8.33 -49.72
C SER A 244 12.87 7.23 -48.71
N LEU A 245 13.76 6.25 -48.58
CA LEU A 245 13.83 5.27 -47.48
C LEU A 245 14.11 5.87 -46.07
N PHE A 246 14.09 7.20 -45.91
CA PHE A 246 14.33 7.89 -44.62
C PHE A 246 13.17 8.81 -44.18
N SER A 247 12.01 8.80 -44.85
CA SER A 247 10.88 9.69 -44.51
C SER A 247 9.78 9.07 -43.65
N PHE A 248 10.00 7.87 -43.08
CA PHE A 248 8.97 7.13 -42.34
C PHE A 248 8.63 7.69 -40.95
N ILE A 249 9.36 8.70 -40.44
CA ILE A 249 9.15 9.23 -39.08
C ILE A 249 8.49 10.63 -39.08
N HIS A 250 8.35 11.28 -40.25
CA HIS A 250 7.64 12.55 -40.37
C HIS A 250 6.25 12.35 -40.94
N LYS A 251 5.28 11.99 -40.10
CA LYS A 251 3.89 11.83 -40.53
C LYS A 251 2.98 12.65 -39.62
N GLU A 252 2.40 13.69 -40.21
CA GLU A 252 1.28 14.43 -39.65
C GLU A 252 0.03 13.57 -39.80
N TYR A 253 -0.73 13.40 -38.71
CA TYR A 253 -1.97 12.61 -38.72
C TYR A 253 -3.16 13.54 -38.63
N ASP A 254 -3.87 13.69 -39.74
CA ASP A 254 -5.13 14.44 -39.80
C ASP A 254 -6.30 13.53 -39.38
N LEU A 255 -7.01 13.93 -38.32
CA LEU A 255 -8.16 13.18 -37.79
C LEU A 255 -9.52 13.76 -38.22
N HIS A 256 -9.53 14.82 -39.05
CA HIS A 256 -10.78 15.39 -39.59
C HIS A 256 -11.71 14.37 -40.28
N PRO A 257 -11.20 13.37 -41.03
CA PRO A 257 -12.06 12.36 -41.65
C PRO A 257 -12.87 11.52 -40.65
N TYR A 258 -12.44 11.48 -39.39
CA TYR A 258 -13.08 10.74 -38.32
C TYR A 258 -14.00 11.61 -37.46
N GLY A 259 -14.26 12.86 -37.87
CA GLY A 259 -15.10 13.81 -37.12
C GLY A 259 -14.40 14.44 -35.90
N LEU A 260 -13.09 14.22 -35.76
CA LEU A 260 -12.25 14.83 -34.74
C LEU A 260 -11.55 16.04 -35.38
N GLY A 261 -11.92 17.26 -34.97
CA GLY A 261 -11.30 18.50 -35.47
C GLY A 261 -9.91 18.74 -34.91
N MET A 262 -9.00 17.78 -35.07
CA MET A 262 -7.60 17.90 -34.63
C MET A 262 -6.64 17.31 -35.65
N VAL A 263 -5.41 17.84 -35.64
CA VAL A 263 -4.28 17.33 -36.40
C VAL A 263 -3.15 17.08 -35.42
N ILE A 264 -2.59 15.86 -35.43
CA ILE A 264 -1.48 15.49 -34.56
C ILE A 264 -0.18 15.63 -35.35
N ASP A 265 0.57 16.69 -35.05
CA ASP A 265 1.92 16.88 -35.54
C ASP A 265 2.93 16.25 -34.56
N LEU A 266 3.65 15.23 -35.02
CA LEU A 266 4.67 14.52 -34.24
C LEU A 266 6.06 15.14 -34.38
N ARG A 267 6.18 16.38 -34.88
CA ARG A 267 7.42 17.16 -34.86
C ARG A 267 7.80 17.55 -33.42
N TRP A 268 8.53 16.67 -32.74
CA TRP A 268 9.18 17.02 -31.48
C TRP A 268 10.51 17.75 -31.74
N SER A 269 10.65 18.97 -31.22
CA SER A 269 11.91 19.73 -31.10
C SER A 269 12.46 19.66 -29.69
#